data_AF-A0A6A3XGY9-F1
#
_entry.id   AF-A0A6A3XGY9-F1
#
_cell.length_a   1.000
_cell.length_b   1.000
_cell.length_c   1.000
_cell.angle_alpha   90.00
_cell.angle_beta   90.00
_cell.angle_gamma   90.00
#
_symmetry.space_group_name_H-M   'P 1'
#
loop_
_entity.id
_entity.type
_entity.pdbx_description
1 polymer ?
#
loop_
_entity_poly.entity_id
_entity_poly.type
_entity_poly.pdbx_seq_one_letter_code
_entity_poly.pdbx_strand_id
1 'polypeptide(L)'
;MYAAVHRGNLPMVKWIHSNGFTESVDDEALNRSARRGNLNMVKWIYANRPERFTAQAVGDITLNGPLRVADWLHTNYPECVPATLDGGFIWYLREFEMLLFVYARYPQCFTPQFVKNMKKHLEVSMLLSELGWLDARFPETK
;
A
#
# COMPACT_ATOMS: atom_id res chain seq x y z
N MET A 1 -21.06 -7.71 -7.50
CA MET A 1 -20.36 -6.66 -6.72
C MET A 1 -18.94 -6.43 -7.23
N TYR A 2 -18.17 -7.49 -7.51
CA TYR A 2 -16.82 -7.47 -8.13
C TYR A 2 -16.56 -6.31 -9.11
N ALA A 3 -17.26 -6.29 -10.26
CA ALA A 3 -16.97 -5.34 -11.34
C ALA A 3 -17.22 -3.88 -10.91
N ALA A 4 -18.19 -3.65 -10.02
CA ALA A 4 -18.49 -2.33 -9.47
C ALA A 4 -17.39 -1.87 -8.50
N VAL A 5 -16.92 -2.76 -7.63
CA VAL A 5 -15.78 -2.49 -6.72
C VAL A 5 -14.52 -2.22 -7.54
N HIS A 6 -14.18 -3.10 -8.47
CA HIS A 6 -13.02 -2.98 -9.35
C HIS A 6 -12.96 -1.63 -10.10
N ARG A 7 -14.11 -1.15 -10.58
CA ARG A 7 -14.22 0.14 -11.29
C ARG A 7 -14.33 1.35 -10.35
N GLY A 8 -14.42 1.16 -9.05
CA GLY A 8 -14.65 2.25 -8.09
C GLY A 8 -16.07 2.82 -8.14
N ASN A 9 -17.04 2.11 -8.72
CA ASN A 9 -18.42 2.56 -8.85
C ASN A 9 -19.17 2.39 -7.51
N LEU A 10 -18.89 3.30 -6.57
CA LEU A 10 -19.47 3.29 -5.22
C LEU A 10 -21.01 3.34 -5.22
N PRO A 11 -21.69 4.14 -6.07
CA PRO A 11 -23.16 4.12 -6.15
C PRO A 11 -23.71 2.72 -6.47
N MET A 12 -23.14 2.04 -7.45
CA MET A 12 -23.55 0.67 -7.82
C MET A 12 -23.25 -0.32 -6.69
N VAL A 13 -22.11 -0.19 -6.02
CA VAL A 13 -21.77 -1.05 -4.86
C VAL A 13 -22.78 -0.87 -3.72
N LYS A 14 -23.14 0.38 -3.39
CA LYS A 14 -24.17 0.66 -2.37
C LYS A 14 -25.53 0.08 -2.75
N TRP A 15 -25.93 0.21 -4.02
CA TRP A 15 -27.18 -0.36 -4.52
C TRP A 15 -27.19 -1.88 -4.46
N ILE A 16 -26.12 -2.54 -4.92
CA ILE A 16 -25.99 -4.01 -4.85
C ILE A 16 -26.06 -4.48 -3.38
N HIS A 17 -25.37 -3.78 -2.48
CA HIS A 17 -25.36 -4.09 -1.06
C HIS A 17 -26.74 -3.92 -0.40
N SER A 18 -27.45 -2.82 -0.69
CA SER A 18 -28.79 -2.58 -0.14
C SER A 18 -29.84 -3.57 -0.63
N ASN A 19 -29.59 -4.23 -1.77
CA ASN A 19 -30.46 -5.28 -2.32
C ASN A 19 -30.05 -6.70 -1.85
N GLY A 20 -29.14 -6.83 -0.87
CA GLY A 20 -28.78 -8.11 -0.26
C GLY A 20 -27.74 -8.94 -1.00
N PHE A 21 -27.23 -8.47 -2.15
CA PHE A 21 -26.27 -9.20 -2.98
C PHE A 21 -24.82 -8.97 -2.52
N THR A 22 -24.44 -9.52 -1.37
CA THR A 22 -23.17 -9.14 -0.70
C THR A 22 -22.03 -10.15 -0.85
N GLU A 23 -22.25 -11.31 -1.47
CA GLU A 23 -21.26 -12.41 -1.50
C GLU A 23 -20.09 -12.20 -2.46
N SER A 24 -20.14 -11.18 -3.34
CA SER A 24 -19.24 -11.08 -4.49
C SER A 24 -18.15 -9.98 -4.41
N VAL A 25 -17.74 -9.59 -3.20
CA VAL A 25 -16.50 -8.81 -3.02
C VAL A 25 -15.38 -9.82 -2.75
N ASP A 26 -14.47 -9.98 -3.70
CA ASP A 26 -13.22 -10.69 -3.48
C ASP A 26 -12.09 -9.70 -3.14
N ASP A 27 -11.02 -10.22 -2.55
CA ASP A 27 -9.89 -9.41 -2.10
C ASP A 27 -9.17 -8.76 -3.30
N GLU A 28 -9.20 -9.40 -4.46
CA GLU A 28 -8.62 -8.88 -5.70
C GLU A 28 -9.35 -7.64 -6.22
N ALA A 29 -10.69 -7.60 -6.18
CA ALA A 29 -11.43 -6.39 -6.56
C ALA A 29 -11.12 -5.23 -5.62
N LEU A 30 -11.05 -5.48 -4.31
CA LEU A 30 -10.68 -4.47 -3.32
C LEU A 30 -9.25 -3.96 -3.58
N ASN A 31 -8.29 -4.86 -3.72
CA ASN A 31 -6.89 -4.53 -4.00
C ASN A 31 -6.76 -3.68 -5.27
N ARG A 32 -7.40 -4.07 -6.37
CA ARG A 32 -7.37 -3.29 -7.62
C ARG A 32 -8.03 -1.93 -7.48
N SER A 33 -9.16 -1.85 -6.79
CA SER A 33 -9.84 -0.57 -6.54
C SER A 33 -8.96 0.36 -5.70
N ALA A 34 -8.32 -0.18 -4.66
CA ALA A 34 -7.43 0.55 -3.79
C ALA A 34 -6.16 1.02 -4.52
N ARG A 35 -5.58 0.17 -5.38
CA ARG A 35 -4.44 0.51 -6.27
C ARG A 35 -4.77 1.62 -7.27
N ARG A 36 -6.05 1.76 -7.65
CA ARG A 36 -6.54 2.89 -8.46
C ARG A 36 -6.75 4.18 -7.66
N GLY A 37 -6.59 4.16 -6.34
CA GLY A 37 -6.78 5.32 -5.47
C GLY A 37 -8.22 5.58 -5.05
N ASN A 38 -9.11 4.60 -5.19
CA ASN A 38 -10.53 4.74 -4.86
C ASN A 38 -10.78 4.73 -3.33
N LEU A 39 -10.25 5.74 -2.62
CA LEU A 39 -10.33 5.84 -1.16
C LEU A 39 -11.77 5.74 -0.63
N ASN A 40 -12.74 6.34 -1.32
CA ASN A 40 -14.15 6.28 -0.89
C ASN A 40 -14.71 4.85 -0.95
N MET A 41 -14.26 4.04 -1.90
CA MET A 41 -14.62 2.62 -1.97
C MET A 41 -13.99 1.86 -0.80
N VAL A 42 -12.71 2.09 -0.53
CA VAL A 42 -11.97 1.47 0.58
C VAL A 42 -12.64 1.78 1.93
N LYS A 43 -12.95 3.06 2.19
CA LYS A 43 -13.69 3.50 3.38
C LYS A 43 -15.04 2.82 3.52
N TRP A 44 -15.77 2.68 2.41
CA TRP A 44 -17.09 2.08 2.43
C TRP A 44 -17.02 0.57 2.68
N ILE A 45 -16.12 -0.15 2.02
CA ILE A 45 -15.92 -1.59 2.25
C ILE A 45 -15.46 -1.80 3.69
N TYR A 46 -14.59 -0.96 4.23
CA TYR A 46 -14.17 -1.04 5.63
C TYR A 46 -15.35 -0.95 6.59
N ALA A 47 -16.22 0.06 6.40
CA ALA A 47 -17.35 0.30 7.30
C ALA A 47 -18.45 -0.78 7.22
N ASN A 48 -18.54 -1.51 6.11
CA ASN A 48 -19.64 -2.46 5.87
C ASN A 48 -19.18 -3.93 5.82
N ARG A 49 -17.89 -4.17 5.57
CA ARG A 49 -17.25 -5.47 5.31
C ARG A 49 -15.81 -5.51 5.85
N PRO A 50 -15.60 -5.25 7.16
CA PRO A 50 -14.27 -5.16 7.75
C PRO A 50 -13.47 -6.48 7.66
N GLU A 51 -14.13 -7.63 7.52
CA GLU A 51 -13.50 -8.94 7.37
C GLU A 51 -12.62 -9.06 6.12
N ARG A 52 -12.77 -8.14 5.16
CA ARG A 52 -11.96 -8.07 3.92
C ARG A 52 -10.60 -7.39 4.10
N PHE A 53 -10.38 -6.73 5.22
CA PHE A 53 -9.11 -6.05 5.53
C PHE A 53 -8.25 -6.95 6.42
N THR A 54 -7.80 -8.07 5.85
CA THR A 54 -6.78 -8.91 6.50
C THR A 54 -5.44 -8.17 6.55
N ALA A 55 -4.56 -8.54 7.49
CA ALA A 55 -3.23 -7.91 7.59
C ALA A 55 -2.43 -7.98 6.28
N GLN A 56 -2.58 -9.09 5.54
CA GLN A 56 -1.99 -9.25 4.21
C GLN A 56 -2.58 -8.27 3.19
N ALA A 57 -3.92 -8.17 3.11
CA ALA A 57 -4.57 -7.24 2.19
C ALA A 57 -4.22 -5.78 2.50
N VAL A 58 -4.19 -5.39 3.77
CA VAL A 58 -3.78 -4.04 4.19
C VAL A 58 -2.32 -3.78 3.83
N GLY A 59 -1.42 -4.74 4.05
CA GLY A 59 -0.02 -4.65 3.63
C GLY A 59 0.11 -4.44 2.13
N ASP A 60 -0.55 -5.29 1.33
CA ASP A 60 -0.50 -5.21 -0.14
C ASP A 60 -1.03 -3.88 -0.68
N ILE A 61 -2.14 -3.37 -0.13
CA ILE A 61 -2.71 -2.08 -0.53
C ILE A 61 -1.80 -0.93 -0.10
N THR A 62 -1.25 -0.98 1.11
CA THR A 62 -0.38 0.07 1.64
C THR A 62 0.89 0.19 0.79
N LEU A 63 1.43 -0.92 0.31
CA LEU A 63 2.65 -0.97 -0.48
C LEU A 63 2.46 -0.70 -1.97
N ASN A 64 1.35 -1.14 -2.55
CA ASN A 64 1.12 -1.06 -4.00
C ASN A 64 0.08 0.00 -4.39
N GLY A 65 -0.57 0.63 -3.42
CA GLY A 65 -1.61 1.62 -3.61
C GLY A 65 -1.09 3.05 -3.57
N PRO A 66 -1.90 4.03 -3.99
CA PRO A 66 -1.52 5.43 -3.87
C PRO A 66 -1.34 5.84 -2.40
N LEU A 67 -0.38 6.72 -2.13
CA LEU A 67 -0.05 7.23 -0.80
C LEU A 67 -1.28 7.64 0.02
N ARG A 68 -2.28 8.24 -0.61
CA ARG A 68 -3.53 8.65 0.04
C ARG A 68 -4.34 7.48 0.63
N VAL A 69 -4.31 6.32 -0.02
CA VAL A 69 -4.98 5.11 0.49
C VAL A 69 -4.11 4.47 1.57
N ALA A 70 -2.79 4.41 1.36
CA ALA A 70 -1.82 3.90 2.33
C ALA A 70 -1.87 4.67 3.66
N ASP A 71 -1.87 6.00 3.62
CA ASP A 71 -1.95 6.85 4.82
C ASP A 71 -3.28 6.69 5.57
N TRP A 72 -4.40 6.53 4.83
CA TRP A 72 -5.69 6.24 5.45
C TRP A 72 -5.70 4.86 6.12
N LEU A 73 -5.16 3.83 5.45
CA LEU A 73 -5.07 2.49 6.02
C LEU A 73 -4.18 2.47 7.25
N HIS A 74 -2.99 3.06 7.19
CA HIS A 74 -2.09 3.16 8.34
C HIS A 74 -2.76 3.84 9.55
N THR A 75 -3.52 4.92 9.30
CA THR A 75 -4.23 5.64 10.37
C THR A 75 -5.34 4.80 11.03
N ASN A 76 -5.94 3.86 10.29
CA ASN A 76 -7.07 3.05 10.79
C ASN A 76 -6.67 1.60 11.16
N TYR A 77 -5.47 1.16 10.78
CA TYR A 77 -4.90 -0.16 11.02
C TYR A 77 -3.39 -0.08 11.32
N PRO A 78 -2.98 0.56 12.43
CA PRO A 78 -1.57 0.72 12.77
C PRO A 78 -0.83 -0.62 13.00
N GLU A 79 -1.55 -1.66 13.40
CA GLU A 79 -1.04 -3.01 13.65
C GLU A 79 -0.73 -3.79 12.37
N CYS A 80 -1.32 -3.39 11.23
CA CYS A 80 -1.07 -4.00 9.93
C CYS A 80 0.22 -3.41 9.33
N VAL A 81 1.36 -3.80 9.90
CA VAL A 81 2.68 -3.57 9.31
C VAL A 81 2.81 -4.51 8.10
N PRO A 82 3.21 -4.03 6.92
CA PRO A 82 3.51 -4.91 5.79
C PRO A 82 4.57 -5.93 6.21
N ALA A 83 4.25 -7.22 6.15
CA ALA A 83 5.11 -8.29 6.67
C ALA A 83 6.48 -8.34 5.96
N THR A 84 6.53 -7.86 4.71
CA THR A 84 7.72 -7.90 3.86
C THR A 84 7.76 -6.68 2.92
N LEU A 85 8.80 -5.86 3.04
CA LEU A 85 9.14 -4.75 2.12
C LEU A 85 10.19 -5.16 1.07
N ASP A 86 10.53 -6.44 1.06
CA ASP A 86 11.50 -7.13 0.21
C ASP A 86 10.93 -7.49 -1.17
N GLY A 87 9.62 -7.29 -1.39
CA GLY A 87 9.00 -7.41 -2.69
C GLY A 87 9.47 -6.29 -3.62
N GLY A 88 10.33 -6.63 -4.59
CA GLY A 88 10.89 -5.71 -5.58
C GLY A 88 9.88 -4.85 -6.36
N PHE A 89 8.58 -5.10 -6.23
CA PHE A 89 7.51 -4.31 -6.85
C PHE A 89 7.22 -2.95 -6.21
N ILE A 90 7.60 -2.71 -4.95
CA ILE A 90 7.37 -1.44 -4.23
C ILE A 90 8.04 -0.27 -4.96
N TRP A 91 9.11 -0.53 -5.70
CA TRP A 91 10.02 0.48 -6.22
C TRP A 91 9.79 0.81 -7.70
N TYR A 92 8.99 0.08 -8.47
CA TYR A 92 8.91 0.37 -9.91
C TYR A 92 8.06 1.59 -10.31
N LEU A 93 7.31 2.22 -9.40
CA LEU A 93 6.26 3.18 -9.82
C LEU A 93 6.17 4.50 -9.02
N ARG A 94 6.85 4.67 -7.88
CA ARG A 94 6.66 5.79 -6.93
C ARG A 94 7.79 5.92 -5.87
N GLU A 95 9.05 5.78 -6.24
CA GLU A 95 10.14 5.45 -5.31
C GLU A 95 10.27 6.39 -4.11
N PHE A 96 10.25 7.70 -4.32
CA PHE A 96 10.61 8.60 -3.22
C PHE A 96 9.47 8.89 -2.25
N GLU A 97 8.25 9.20 -2.68
CA GLU A 97 7.16 9.50 -1.75
C GLU A 97 6.77 8.29 -0.91
N MET A 98 6.81 7.09 -1.50
CA MET A 98 6.60 5.86 -0.73
C MET A 98 7.78 5.55 0.18
N LEU A 99 9.03 5.78 -0.25
CA LEU A 99 10.19 5.65 0.64
C LEU A 99 10.07 6.57 1.86
N LEU A 100 9.70 7.84 1.64
CA LEU A 100 9.50 8.82 2.70
C LEU A 100 8.36 8.41 3.63
N PHE A 101 7.26 7.88 3.08
CA PHE A 101 6.13 7.37 3.86
C PHE A 101 6.54 6.18 4.74
N VAL A 102 7.21 5.20 4.15
CA VAL A 102 7.69 4.01 4.88
C VAL A 102 8.69 4.42 5.94
N TYR A 103 9.58 5.37 5.66
CA TYR A 103 10.50 5.91 6.67
C TYR A 103 9.78 6.61 7.82
N ALA A 104 8.77 7.42 7.52
CA ALA A 104 8.03 8.18 8.53
C ALA A 104 7.14 7.30 9.41
N ARG A 105 6.58 6.22 8.86
CA ARG A 105 5.56 5.39 9.55
C ARG A 105 6.07 4.03 10.01
N TYR A 106 7.09 3.50 9.34
CA TYR A 106 7.65 2.18 9.59
C TYR A 106 9.20 2.21 9.63
N PRO A 107 9.82 3.06 10.47
CA PRO A 107 11.29 3.17 10.53
C PRO A 107 11.99 1.85 10.88
N GLN A 108 11.31 0.95 11.60
CA GLN A 108 11.79 -0.40 11.93
C GLN A 108 12.10 -1.26 10.70
N CYS A 109 11.52 -0.93 9.55
CA CYS A 109 11.73 -1.63 8.31
C CYS A 109 13.09 -1.35 7.66
N PHE A 110 13.75 -0.25 8.04
CA PHE A 110 15.07 0.12 7.52
C PHE A 110 16.20 -0.69 8.19
N THR A 111 16.12 -2.02 8.04
CA THR A 111 17.20 -2.92 8.47
C THR A 111 18.45 -2.71 7.61
N PRO A 112 19.67 -3.04 8.09
CA PRO A 112 20.89 -2.91 7.29
C PRO A 112 20.81 -3.66 5.96
N GLN A 113 20.20 -4.84 5.95
CA GLN A 113 20.01 -5.64 4.73
C GLN A 113 19.03 -4.96 3.75
N PHE A 114 17.94 -4.40 4.26
CA PHE A 114 16.97 -3.67 3.47
C PHE A 114 17.61 -2.44 2.82
N VAL A 115 18.33 -1.61 3.61
CA VAL A 115 19.03 -0.42 3.10
C VAL A 115 20.04 -0.80 2.03
N LYS A 116 20.84 -1.86 2.25
CA LYS A 116 21.81 -2.35 1.26
C LYS A 116 21.14 -2.77 -0.05
N ASN A 117 20.04 -3.53 0.02
CA ASN A 117 19.28 -3.94 -1.17
C ASN A 117 18.69 -2.71 -1.89
N MET A 118 18.24 -1.71 -1.12
CA MET A 118 17.68 -0.47 -1.65
C MET A 118 18.70 0.36 -2.41
N LYS A 119 19.87 0.59 -1.81
CA LYS A 119 20.96 1.34 -2.45
C LYS A 119 21.33 0.70 -3.79
N LYS A 120 21.51 -0.63 -3.80
CA LYS A 120 21.78 -1.38 -5.02
C LYS A 120 20.69 -1.22 -6.09
N HIS A 121 19.41 -1.20 -5.69
CA HIS A 121 18.30 -0.99 -6.62
C HIS A 121 18.32 0.43 -7.20
N LEU A 122 18.45 1.45 -6.36
CA LEU A 122 18.46 2.86 -6.76
C LEU A 122 19.68 3.21 -7.63
N GLU A 123 20.83 2.60 -7.37
CA GLU A 123 22.02 2.68 -8.22
C GLU A 123 21.73 2.16 -9.63
N VAL A 124 21.11 0.98 -9.75
CA VAL A 124 20.75 0.38 -11.05
C VAL A 124 19.69 1.21 -11.78
N SER A 125 18.74 1.80 -11.05
CA SER A 125 17.68 2.66 -11.59
C SER A 125 18.12 4.11 -11.86
N MET A 126 19.37 4.48 -11.56
CA MET A 126 19.95 5.83 -11.71
C MET A 126 19.22 6.94 -10.91
N LEU A 127 18.70 6.60 -9.74
CA LEU A 127 17.95 7.51 -8.85
C LEU A 127 18.86 8.11 -7.79
N LEU A 128 19.71 9.03 -8.25
CA LEU A 128 20.82 9.56 -7.45
C LEU A 128 20.35 10.43 -6.27
N SER A 129 19.18 11.07 -6.36
CA SER A 129 18.59 11.86 -5.26
C SER A 129 18.19 10.99 -4.07
N GLU A 130 17.48 9.91 -4.35
CA GLU A 130 16.99 8.92 -3.39
C GLU A 130 18.15 8.16 -2.76
N LEU A 131 19.15 7.80 -3.59
CA LEU A 131 20.39 7.17 -3.14
C LEU A 131 21.15 8.09 -2.17
N GLY A 132 21.36 9.36 -2.55
CA GLY A 132 22.00 10.34 -1.67
C GLY A 132 21.25 10.59 -0.37
N TRP A 133 19.91 10.57 -0.40
CA TRP A 133 19.08 10.65 0.79
C TRP A 133 19.28 9.44 1.73
N LEU A 134 19.40 8.22 1.16
CA LEU A 134 19.69 7.02 1.95
C LEU A 134 21.10 7.03 2.53
N ASP A 135 22.11 7.43 1.75
CA ASP A 135 23.49 7.52 2.21
C ASP A 135 23.67 8.49 3.37
N ALA A 136 23.00 9.64 3.32
CA ALA A 136 23.04 10.63 4.39
C ALA A 136 22.43 10.13 5.71
N ARG A 137 21.45 9.21 5.65
CA ARG A 137 20.71 8.71 6.84
C ARG A 137 21.20 7.37 7.34
N PHE A 138 21.76 6.56 6.46
CA PHE A 138 22.25 5.22 6.73
C PHE A 138 23.67 5.06 6.17
N PRO A 139 24.67 5.70 6.80
CA PRO A 139 26.06 5.57 6.39
C PRO A 139 26.54 4.13 6.59
N GLU A 140 27.41 3.64 5.70
CA GLU A 140 28.05 2.35 5.91
C GLU A 140 28.96 2.43 7.14
N THR A 141 28.75 1.56 8.13
CA THR A 141 29.70 1.36 9.21
C THR A 141 30.96 0.72 8.63
N LYS A 142 32.09 1.42 8.77
CA LYS A 142 33.43 0.95 8.38
C LYS A 142 33.78 -0.42 8.95
#